data_AF-R7TBM9-F1
#
_entry.id   AF-R7TBM9-F1
#
_cell.length_a   1.000
_cell.length_b   1.000
_cell.length_c   1.000
_cell.angle_alpha   90.00
_cell.angle_beta   90.00
_cell.angle_gamma   90.00
#
_symmetry.space_group_name_H-M   'P 1'
#
loop_
_entity.id
_entity.type
_entity.pdbx_description
1 polymer ?
#
loop_
_entity_poly.entity_id
_entity_poly.type
_entity_poly.pdbx_seq_one_letter_code
_entity_poly.pdbx_strand_id
1 'polypeptide(L)' 'LRQNLVKLTADLDPKDIYDQLIEGDVFTFEDKERIDHEVTRADKARELISVLLRKGPRAFGVFRDALKPKYPH' A
#
# COMPACT_ATOMS: atom_id res chain seq x y z
N LEU A 1 -4.95 1.25 -14.90
CA LEU A 1 -4.17 1.10 -13.64
C LEU A 1 -4.57 2.14 -12.58
N ARG A 2 -4.48 3.46 -12.83
CA ARG A 2 -4.83 4.50 -11.82
C ARG A 2 -6.29 4.48 -11.31
N GLN A 3 -7.26 4.16 -12.16
CA GLN A 3 -8.68 4.14 -11.74
C GLN A 3 -9.03 2.95 -10.82
N ASN A 4 -8.39 1.79 -11.00
CA ASN A 4 -8.58 0.65 -10.10
C ASN A 4 -7.90 0.88 -8.76
N LEU A 5 -6.76 1.57 -8.75
CA LEU A 5 -6.06 1.92 -7.51
C LEU A 5 -6.92 2.75 -6.56
N VAL A 6 -7.67 3.75 -7.05
CA VAL A 6 -8.53 4.59 -6.20
C VAL A 6 -9.66 3.78 -5.54
N LYS A 7 -10.29 2.87 -6.27
CA LYS A 7 -11.31 1.96 -5.71
C LYS A 7 -10.69 0.99 -4.73
N LEU A 8 -9.54 0.41 -5.07
CA LEU A 8 -8.81 -0.48 -4.19
C LEU A 8 -8.47 0.20 -2.87
N THR A 9 -7.98 1.44 -2.92
CA THR A 9 -7.62 2.21 -1.72
C THR A 9 -8.80 2.64 -0.84
N ALA A 10 -10.02 2.67 -1.39
CA ALA A 10 -11.21 2.97 -0.60
C ALA A 10 -11.60 1.77 0.29
N ASP A 11 -11.43 0.55 -0.22
CA ASP A 11 -11.75 -0.69 0.48
C ASP A 11 -10.54 -1.25 1.27
N LEU A 12 -9.32 -0.85 0.90
CA LEU A 12 -8.08 -1.24 1.57
C LEU A 12 -7.97 -0.63 2.96
N ASP A 13 -7.62 -1.43 3.97
CA ASP A 13 -6.95 -0.93 5.16
C ASP A 13 -5.43 -1.11 4.99
N PRO A 14 -4.64 -0.02 4.92
CA PRO A 14 -3.18 -0.12 4.79
C PRO A 14 -2.51 -0.97 5.88
N LYS A 15 -3.12 -1.04 7.08
CA LYS A 15 -2.61 -1.85 8.19
C LYS A 15 -2.53 -3.33 7.85
N ASP A 16 -3.40 -3.80 6.97
CA ASP A 16 -3.48 -5.20 6.60
C ASP A 16 -2.33 -5.68 5.73
N ILE A 17 -1.58 -4.77 5.12
CA ILE A 17 -0.56 -5.08 4.11
C ILE A 17 0.83 -4.55 4.46
N TYR A 18 0.99 -3.77 5.53
CA TYR A 18 2.30 -3.25 5.92
C TYR A 18 3.32 -4.34 6.21
N ASP A 19 2.92 -5.40 6.91
CA ASP A 19 3.84 -6.46 7.30
C ASP A 19 4.44 -7.16 6.08
N GLN A 20 3.63 -7.41 5.04
CA GLN A 20 4.09 -8.00 3.79
C GLN A 20 4.91 -7.03 2.94
N LEU A 21 4.59 -5.74 2.97
CA LEU A 21 5.37 -4.71 2.28
C LEU A 21 6.74 -4.48 2.95
N ILE A 22 6.83 -4.62 4.28
CA ILE A 22 8.08 -4.55 5.03
C ILE A 22 8.90 -5.83 4.81
N GLU A 23 8.27 -7.01 4.87
CA GLU A 23 8.92 -8.30 4.57
C GLU A 23 9.49 -8.34 3.15
N GLY A 24 8.75 -7.77 2.19
CA GLY A 24 9.20 -7.65 0.80
C GLY A 24 10.23 -6.55 0.53
N ASP A 25 10.79 -5.90 1.57
CA ASP A 25 11.74 -4.78 1.52
C ASP A 25 11.23 -3.60 0.66
N VAL A 26 9.91 -3.46 0.58
CA VAL A 26 9.25 -2.36 -0.15
C VAL A 26 9.09 -1.17 0.77
N PHE A 27 8.63 -1.39 2.00
CA PHE A 27 8.44 -0.35 3.01
C PHE A 27 9.48 -0.49 4.12
N THR A 28 9.96 0.65 4.59
CA THR A 28 10.66 0.73 5.87
C THR A 28 9.66 1.01 7.01
N PHE A 29 10.09 0.84 8.26
CA PHE A 29 9.30 1.29 9.40
C PHE A 29 9.00 2.80 9.36
N GLU A 30 9.91 3.59 8.80
CA GLU A 30 9.71 5.03 8.59
C GLU A 30 8.61 5.28 7.55
N ASP A 31 8.59 4.55 6.43
CA ASP A 31 7.51 4.64 5.44
C ASP A 31 6.15 4.33 6.08
N LYS A 32 6.09 3.29 6.93
CA LYS A 32 4.90 2.91 7.68
C LYS A 32 4.45 4.04 8.63
N GLU A 33 5.35 4.58 9.45
CA GLU A 33 5.03 5.68 10.38
C GLU A 33 4.51 6.91 9.63
N ARG A 34 5.13 7.24 8.49
CA ARG A 34 4.72 8.36 7.64
C ARG A 34 3.28 8.19 7.15
N ILE A 35 2.93 7.00 6.69
CA ILE A 35 1.57 6.70 6.25
C ILE A 35 0.63 6.69 7.46
N ASP A 36 1.03 6.12 8.60
CA ASP A 36 0.17 6.07 9.78
C ASP A 36 -0.12 7.43 10.41
N HIS A 37 0.73 8.42 10.16
CA HIS A 37 0.56 9.82 10.55
C HIS A 37 -0.54 10.55 9.76
N GLU A 38 -1.01 10.00 8.64
CA GLU A 38 -2.12 10.59 7.88
C GLU A 38 -3.47 10.40 8.60
N VAL A 39 -4.34 11.41 8.48
CA VAL A 39 -5.57 11.50 9.28
C VAL A 39 -6.67 10.58 8.75
N THR A 40 -6.85 10.54 7.42
CA THR A 40 -7.95 9.77 6.81
C THR A 40 -7.44 8.51 6.13
N ARG A 41 -8.27 7.46 6.09
CA ARG A 41 -7.95 6.22 5.36
C ARG A 41 -7.62 6.49 3.89
N ALA A 42 -8.31 7.44 3.26
CA ALA A 42 -8.06 7.81 1.88
C ALA A 42 -6.68 8.46 1.69
N ASP A 43 -6.25 9.30 2.62
CA ASP A 43 -4.94 9.97 2.56
C ASP A 43 -3.82 8.97 2.87
N LYS A 44 -4.00 8.08 3.86
CA LYS A 44 -3.11 6.93 4.10
C LYS A 44 -2.89 6.13 2.83
N ALA A 45 -3.98 5.78 2.15
CA ALA A 45 -3.91 4.95 0.97
C ALA A 45 -3.31 5.68 -0.26
N ARG A 46 -3.50 7.00 -0.36
CA ARG A 46 -2.79 7.83 -1.35
C ARG A 46 -1.29 7.89 -1.08
N GLU A 47 -0.88 8.09 0.17
CA GLU A 47 0.53 8.09 0.54
C GLU A 47 1.17 6.72 0.32
N LEU A 48 0.47 5.64 0.64
CA LEU A 48 0.89 4.28 0.31
C LEU A 48 1.18 4.13 -1.19
N ILE A 49 0.27 4.57 -2.06
CA ILE A 49 0.50 4.55 -3.52
C ILE A 49 1.70 5.43 -3.92
N SER A 50 1.83 6.60 -3.30
CA SER A 50 2.95 7.53 -3.57
C SER A 50 4.29 6.88 -3.30
N VAL A 51 4.43 6.18 -2.15
CA VAL A 51 5.64 5.44 -1.79
C VAL A 51 5.89 4.29 -2.78
N LEU A 52 4.87 3.51 -3.13
CA LEU A 52 4.99 2.43 -4.12
C LEU A 52 5.45 2.94 -5.50
N LEU A 53 4.94 4.08 -5.95
CA LEU A 53 5.36 4.71 -7.20
C LEU A 53 6.83 5.15 -7.17
N ARG A 54 7.33 5.64 -6.04
CA ARG A 54 8.74 6.04 -5.87
C ARG A 54 9.69 4.85 -5.88
N LYS A 55 9.29 3.73 -5.28
CA LYS A 55 10.10 2.49 -5.17
C LYS A 55 10.17 1.72 -6.49
N GLY A 56 9.23 1.95 -7.41
CA GLY A 56 9.25 1.44 -8.77
C GLY A 56 8.55 0.07 -8.94
N PRO A 57 8.75 -0.61 -10.09
CA PRO A 57 7.91 -1.72 -10.53
C PRO A 57 7.88 -2.94 -9.59
N ARG A 58 8.99 -3.20 -8.88
CA ARG A 58 9.09 -4.32 -7.92
C ARG A 58 8.12 -4.16 -6.75
N ALA A 59 7.93 -2.92 -6.29
CA ALA A 59 7.03 -2.60 -5.19
C ALA A 59 5.56 -2.91 -5.52
N PHE A 60 5.15 -2.67 -6.77
CA PHE A 60 3.81 -3.04 -7.24
C PHE A 60 3.57 -4.54 -7.28
N GLY A 61 4.61 -5.34 -7.57
CA GLY A 61 4.54 -6.79 -7.54
C GLY A 61 4.21 -7.30 -6.15
N VAL A 62 5.01 -6.89 -5.16
CA VAL A 62 4.81 -7.25 -3.75
C VAL A 62 3.48 -6.74 -3.23
N PHE A 63 3.11 -5.49 -3.54
CA PHE A 63 1.80 -4.93 -3.16
C PHE A 63 0.64 -5.77 -3.70
N ARG A 64 0.67 -6.14 -4.98
CA ARG A 64 -0.36 -6.99 -5.57
C ARG A 64 -0.40 -8.38 -4.92
N ASP A 65 0.75 -8.95 -4.60
CA ASP A 65 0.83 -10.27 -3.99
C ASP A 65 0.38 -10.24 -2.52
N ALA A 66 0.58 -9.14 -1.81
CA ALA A 66 0.03 -8.87 -0.47
C ALA A 66 -1.50 -8.70 -0.48
N LEU A 67 -2.06 -8.19 -1.58
CA LEU A 67 -3.51 -8.02 -1.75
C LEU A 67 -4.24 -9.31 -2.11
N LYS A 68 -3.63 -10.19 -2.91
CA LYS A 68 -4.22 -11.43 -3.41
C LYS A 68 -4.94 -12.30 -2.35
N PRO A 69 -4.35 -12.55 -1.16
CA PRO A 69 -4.99 -13.35 -0.13
C PRO A 69 -6.19 -12.66 0.53
N LYS A 70 -6.20 -11.32 0.56
CA LYS A 70 -7.19 -10.53 1.32
C LYS A 70 -8.33 -9.98 0.45
N TYR A 71 -8.10 -9.81 -0.84
CA TYR A 71 -9.08 -9.27 -1.80
C TYR A 71 -9.11 -10.15 -3.07
N PRO A 72 -9.79 -11.31 -3.03
CA PRO A 72 -9.81 -12.28 -4.14
C PRO A 72 -10.73 -11.90 -5.31
N HIS A 73 -11.11 -10.62 -5.47
CA HIS A 73 -12.16 -10.17 -6.41
C HIS A 73 -11.65 -9.25 -7.52
#